data_AF-A0AAU2Q5N2-F1
#
_entry.id   AF-A0AAU2Q5N2-F1
#
_cell.length_a   1.000
_cell.length_b   1.000
_cell.length_c   1.000
_cell.angle_alpha   90.00
_cell.angle_beta   90.00
_cell.angle_gamma   90.00
#
_symmetry.space_group_name_H-M   'P 1'
#
loop_
_entity.id
_entity.type
_entity.pdbx_description
1 polymer ?
#
loop_
_entity_poly.entity_id
_entity_poly.type
_entity_poly.pdbx_seq_one_letter_code
_entity_poly.pdbx_strand_id
1 'polypeptide(L)'
;MPGVSDRNAIDWIYKNGMVDKRSPGRAIYDDLMDAAEDERCPLCGWGRVSQLDHFVPKSSFPALCVDPLNLIPACGECNRTKGEYWSADVSGTLLHPYLDRVDGDQWLDARVIHEAPLRLAFFVTVPPTWGDVLAARVHHHFNRFGLAKLYASQANRTLRNIQQSLEGQLRAGGGAMVRAYLLDAAASRLAVEYNGWEGVTYRTLAADDAFCRGAFLR
;
A
#
# COMPACT_ATOMS: atom_id res chain seq x y z
N MET A 1 -25.26 -8.65 -28.11
CA MET A 1 -25.81 -7.81 -29.20
C MET A 1 -25.30 -8.39 -30.52
N PRO A 2 -26.16 -8.70 -31.50
CA PRO A 2 -25.71 -9.29 -32.75
C PRO A 2 -24.65 -8.39 -33.42
N GLY A 3 -23.47 -8.95 -33.71
CA GLY A 3 -22.39 -8.25 -34.43
C GLY A 3 -21.41 -7.42 -33.58
N VAL A 4 -21.54 -7.39 -32.25
CA VAL A 4 -20.58 -6.72 -31.35
C VAL A 4 -19.66 -7.77 -30.73
N SER A 5 -18.34 -7.57 -30.79
CA SER A 5 -17.39 -8.46 -30.12
C SER A 5 -17.57 -8.44 -28.60
N ASP A 6 -17.25 -9.54 -27.92
CA ASP A 6 -17.41 -9.65 -26.47
C ASP A 6 -16.68 -8.54 -25.72
N ARG A 7 -15.45 -8.20 -26.14
CA ARG A 7 -14.68 -7.08 -25.57
C ARG A 7 -15.42 -5.75 -25.71
N ASN A 8 -15.95 -5.45 -26.90
CA ASN A 8 -16.68 -4.20 -27.15
C ASN A 8 -17.97 -4.15 -26.33
N ALA A 9 -18.65 -5.28 -26.13
CA ALA A 9 -19.83 -5.38 -25.29
C ALA A 9 -19.49 -5.11 -23.82
N ILE A 10 -18.42 -5.71 -23.29
CA ILE A 10 -17.98 -5.53 -21.89
C ILE A 10 -17.59 -4.07 -21.63
N ASP A 11 -16.79 -3.47 -22.53
CA ASP A 11 -16.39 -2.06 -22.41
C ASP A 11 -17.60 -1.13 -22.48
N TRP A 12 -18.57 -1.44 -23.34
CA TRP A 12 -19.82 -0.69 -23.42
C TRP A 12 -20.64 -0.83 -22.14
N ILE A 13 -20.79 -2.04 -21.59
CA ILE A 13 -21.54 -2.28 -20.34
C ILE A 13 -20.90 -1.52 -19.19
N TYR A 14 -19.58 -1.64 -18.99
CA TYR A 14 -18.89 -0.92 -17.93
C TYR A 14 -19.01 0.59 -18.08
N LYS A 15 -18.78 1.11 -19.30
CA LYS A 15 -18.86 2.54 -19.58
C LYS A 15 -20.26 3.11 -19.32
N ASN A 16 -21.30 2.47 -19.85
CA ASN A 16 -22.67 2.98 -19.76
C ASN A 16 -23.38 2.57 -18.46
N GLY A 17 -22.86 1.56 -17.75
CA GLY A 17 -23.40 1.07 -16.49
C GLY A 17 -22.82 1.78 -15.27
N MET A 18 -21.53 2.15 -15.30
CA MET A 18 -20.81 2.72 -14.16
C MET A 18 -20.19 4.10 -14.43
N VAL A 19 -19.48 4.26 -15.55
CA VAL A 19 -18.60 5.43 -15.75
C VAL A 19 -19.37 6.67 -16.21
N ASP A 20 -20.35 6.52 -17.11
CA ASP A 20 -21.15 7.63 -17.61
C ASP A 20 -21.86 8.34 -16.45
N LYS A 21 -21.79 9.67 -16.41
CA LYS A 21 -22.44 10.49 -15.38
C LYS A 21 -23.97 10.32 -15.35
N ARG A 22 -24.55 9.85 -16.45
CA ARG A 22 -25.99 9.57 -16.56
C ARG A 22 -26.34 8.11 -16.24
N SER A 23 -25.34 7.26 -16.01
CA SER A 23 -25.56 5.85 -15.73
C SER A 23 -26.20 5.65 -14.34
N PRO A 24 -27.04 4.62 -14.17
CA PRO A 24 -27.61 4.30 -12.87
C PRO A 24 -26.54 3.87 -11.85
N GLY A 25 -25.42 3.31 -12.29
CA GLY A 25 -24.31 2.91 -11.42
C GLY A 25 -23.33 4.04 -11.10
N ARG A 26 -23.55 5.27 -11.59
CA ARG A 26 -22.64 6.39 -11.35
C ARG A 26 -22.51 6.72 -9.86
N ALA A 27 -23.62 6.71 -9.13
CA ALA A 27 -23.60 6.97 -7.69
C ALA A 27 -22.69 5.97 -6.96
N ILE A 28 -22.80 4.68 -7.31
CA ILE A 28 -21.95 3.62 -6.75
C ILE A 28 -20.49 3.83 -7.16
N TYR A 29 -20.22 4.22 -8.42
CA TYR A 29 -18.87 4.53 -8.87
C TYR A 29 -18.25 5.64 -8.02
N ASP A 30 -18.98 6.73 -7.79
CA ASP A 30 -18.50 7.88 -7.03
C ASP A 30 -18.32 7.50 -5.54
N ASP A 31 -19.26 6.76 -4.95
CA ASP A 31 -19.15 6.23 -3.57
C ASP A 31 -17.89 5.35 -3.39
N LEU A 32 -17.59 4.49 -4.36
CA LEU A 32 -16.39 3.63 -4.32
C LEU A 32 -15.09 4.44 -4.44
N MET A 33 -15.09 5.51 -5.24
CA MET A 33 -13.94 6.40 -5.36
C MET A 33 -13.71 7.21 -4.07
N ASP A 34 -14.79 7.68 -3.46
CA ASP A 34 -14.78 8.50 -2.24
C ASP A 34 -14.56 7.67 -0.97
N ALA A 35 -14.80 6.35 -1.02
CA ALA A 35 -14.57 5.43 0.10
C ALA A 35 -13.08 5.28 0.49
N ALA A 36 -12.16 5.68 -0.39
CA ALA A 36 -10.73 5.66 -0.09
C ALA A 36 -10.37 6.84 0.84
N GLU A 37 -10.11 6.52 2.12
CA GLU A 37 -9.67 7.50 3.12
C GLU A 37 -8.44 8.29 2.63
N ASP A 38 -8.49 9.61 2.79
CA ASP A 38 -7.47 10.56 2.28
C ASP A 38 -7.13 10.43 0.79
N GLU A 39 -8.06 9.89 -0.02
CA GLU A 39 -7.82 9.53 -1.43
C GLU A 39 -6.65 8.54 -1.60
N ARG A 40 -6.30 7.77 -0.56
CA ARG A 40 -5.13 6.88 -0.54
C ARG A 40 -5.47 5.53 -1.16
N CYS A 41 -4.64 5.08 -2.10
CA CYS A 41 -4.82 3.81 -2.80
C CYS A 41 -4.67 2.63 -1.82
N PRO A 42 -5.71 1.79 -1.63
CA PRO A 42 -5.66 0.65 -0.72
C PRO A 42 -4.76 -0.48 -1.20
N LEU A 43 -4.35 -0.50 -2.47
CA LEU A 43 -3.42 -1.50 -3.01
C LEU A 43 -1.95 -1.20 -2.71
N CYS A 44 -1.62 0.03 -2.29
CA CYS A 44 -0.24 0.37 -1.96
C CYS A 44 -0.07 1.26 -0.74
N GLY A 45 -1.14 1.77 -0.14
CA GLY A 45 -1.09 2.64 1.03
C GLY A 45 -0.40 3.99 0.77
N TRP A 46 -0.30 4.45 -0.48
CA TRP A 46 0.40 5.71 -0.78
C TRP A 46 -0.14 6.51 -1.96
N GLY A 47 -0.30 5.88 -3.13
CA GLY A 47 -0.66 6.61 -4.35
C GLY A 47 -2.06 7.21 -4.26
N ARG A 48 -2.30 8.37 -4.87
CA ARG A 48 -3.65 8.95 -4.94
C ARG A 48 -4.57 8.13 -5.84
N VAL A 49 -5.77 7.80 -5.37
CA VAL A 49 -6.82 7.15 -6.14
C VAL A 49 -7.19 8.01 -7.34
N SER A 50 -7.34 7.38 -8.50
CA SER A 50 -7.72 8.08 -9.74
C SER A 50 -8.68 7.30 -10.64
N GLN A 51 -8.97 6.04 -10.30
CA GLN A 51 -9.78 5.13 -11.10
C GLN A 51 -10.25 3.93 -10.27
N LEU A 52 -11.26 3.22 -10.76
CA LEU A 52 -11.63 1.90 -10.27
C LEU A 52 -10.89 0.82 -11.07
N ASP A 53 -10.17 -0.04 -10.37
CA ASP A 53 -9.53 -1.26 -10.87
C ASP A 53 -10.49 -2.46 -10.73
N HIS A 54 -10.43 -3.39 -11.68
CA HIS A 54 -11.17 -4.64 -11.60
C HIS A 54 -10.32 -5.69 -10.87
N PHE A 55 -10.73 -6.11 -9.66
CA PHE A 55 -9.96 -7.07 -8.84
C PHE A 55 -9.67 -8.37 -9.61
N VAL A 56 -10.70 -8.97 -10.22
CA VAL A 56 -10.54 -9.95 -11.30
C VAL A 56 -10.85 -9.31 -12.64
N PRO A 57 -10.05 -9.59 -13.69
CA PRO A 57 -10.14 -8.87 -14.96
C PRO A 57 -11.48 -9.08 -15.66
N LYS A 58 -12.09 -7.98 -16.08
CA LYS A 58 -13.33 -8.01 -16.88
C LYS A 58 -13.21 -8.78 -18.20
N SER A 59 -12.00 -8.95 -18.74
CA SER A 59 -11.74 -9.74 -19.94
C SER A 59 -12.00 -11.23 -19.74
N SER A 60 -11.75 -11.73 -18.52
CA SER A 60 -11.94 -13.14 -18.14
C SER A 60 -13.22 -13.34 -17.33
N PHE A 61 -13.69 -12.30 -16.63
CA PHE A 61 -14.86 -12.31 -15.76
C PHE A 61 -15.85 -11.19 -16.14
N PRO A 62 -16.45 -11.24 -17.34
CA PRO A 62 -17.31 -10.16 -17.85
C PRO A 62 -18.54 -9.90 -16.98
N ALA A 63 -19.08 -10.92 -16.32
CA ALA A 63 -20.22 -10.79 -15.41
C ALA A 63 -19.92 -9.91 -14.19
N LEU A 64 -18.63 -9.78 -13.82
CA LEU A 64 -18.19 -9.00 -12.66
C LEU A 64 -17.70 -7.59 -13.04
N CYS A 65 -17.85 -7.18 -14.31
CA CYS A 65 -17.29 -5.89 -14.76
C CYS A 65 -17.96 -4.65 -14.15
N VAL A 66 -19.16 -4.82 -13.56
CA VAL A 66 -19.92 -3.77 -12.86
C VAL A 66 -20.22 -4.13 -11.40
N ASP A 67 -19.65 -5.23 -10.90
CA ASP A 67 -19.86 -5.67 -9.53
C ASP A 67 -19.04 -4.78 -8.57
N PRO A 68 -19.67 -4.11 -7.58
CA PRO A 68 -18.96 -3.24 -6.64
C PRO A 68 -17.86 -3.95 -5.85
N LEU A 69 -18.02 -5.25 -5.54
CA LEU A 69 -16.97 -6.03 -4.86
C LEU A 69 -15.77 -6.27 -5.78
N ASN A 70 -15.97 -6.26 -7.10
CA ASN A 70 -14.89 -6.39 -8.05
C ASN A 70 -14.25 -5.03 -8.43
N LEU A 71 -14.78 -3.91 -7.94
CA LEU A 71 -14.31 -2.56 -8.28
C LEU A 71 -13.57 -1.92 -7.10
N ILE A 72 -12.25 -1.76 -7.25
CA ILE A 72 -11.35 -1.28 -6.20
C ILE A 72 -10.84 0.12 -6.57
N PRO A 73 -11.01 1.15 -5.73
CA PRO A 73 -10.35 2.43 -5.96
C PRO A 73 -8.84 2.21 -5.97
N ALA A 74 -8.16 2.71 -7.00
CA ALA A 74 -6.75 2.47 -7.20
C ALA A 74 -6.07 3.69 -7.82
N CYS A 75 -4.78 3.84 -7.52
CA CYS A 75 -3.95 4.81 -8.25
C CYS A 75 -3.65 4.32 -9.67
N GLY A 76 -3.22 5.26 -10.52
CA GLY A 76 -2.76 5.00 -11.89
C GLY A 76 -1.74 3.87 -12.01
N GLU A 77 -0.78 3.86 -11.09
CA GLU A 77 0.34 2.90 -11.13
C GLU A 77 -0.11 1.50 -10.71
N CYS A 78 -0.80 1.34 -9.59
CA CYS A 78 -1.24 0.03 -9.11
C CYS A 78 -2.14 -0.68 -10.11
N ASN A 79 -3.13 0.01 -10.69
CA ASN A 79 -4.00 -0.59 -11.71
C ASN A 79 -3.17 -1.04 -12.92
N ARG A 80 -2.23 -0.22 -13.40
CA ARG A 80 -1.33 -0.60 -14.51
C ARG A 80 -0.46 -1.81 -14.16
N THR A 81 0.13 -1.81 -12.96
CA THR A 81 1.00 -2.89 -12.47
C THR A 81 0.23 -4.19 -12.30
N LYS A 82 -0.99 -4.14 -11.77
CA LYS A 82 -1.87 -5.31 -11.69
C LYS A 82 -2.26 -5.77 -13.09
N GLY A 83 -2.81 -4.87 -13.89
CA GLY A 83 -3.36 -5.14 -15.22
C GLY A 83 -4.39 -6.26 -15.15
N GLU A 84 -4.27 -7.22 -16.08
CA GLU A 84 -5.15 -8.39 -16.15
C GLU A 84 -4.73 -9.52 -15.19
N TYR A 85 -3.86 -9.25 -14.22
CA TYR A 85 -3.43 -10.30 -13.29
C TYR A 85 -4.58 -10.81 -12.43
N TRP A 86 -4.67 -12.13 -12.36
CA TRP A 86 -5.47 -12.90 -11.42
C TRP A 86 -4.85 -14.29 -11.24
N SER A 87 -5.27 -15.02 -10.21
CA SER A 87 -4.80 -16.38 -9.93
C SER A 87 -5.99 -17.31 -9.67
N ALA A 88 -5.94 -18.52 -10.21
CA ALA A 88 -6.87 -19.60 -9.89
C ALA A 88 -6.51 -20.31 -8.56
N ASP A 89 -5.24 -20.23 -8.14
CA ASP A 89 -4.81 -20.66 -6.81
C ASP A 89 -5.06 -19.52 -5.82
N VAL A 90 -5.76 -19.84 -4.72
CA VAL A 90 -6.10 -18.89 -3.65
C VAL A 90 -4.84 -18.25 -3.04
N SER A 91 -3.74 -18.99 -2.94
CA SER A 91 -2.47 -18.50 -2.38
C SER A 91 -1.79 -17.48 -3.29
N GLY A 92 -2.07 -17.53 -4.59
CA GLY A 92 -1.58 -16.57 -5.59
C GLY A 92 -2.47 -15.33 -5.73
N THR A 93 -3.62 -15.25 -5.07
CA THR A 93 -4.48 -14.06 -5.18
C THR A 93 -3.86 -12.87 -4.45
N LEU A 94 -4.10 -11.65 -4.97
CA LEU A 94 -3.72 -10.44 -4.25
C LEU A 94 -4.62 -10.28 -3.00
N LEU A 95 -4.16 -9.48 -2.04
CA LEU A 95 -5.04 -8.99 -0.97
C LEU A 95 -6.15 -8.14 -1.58
N HIS A 96 -7.38 -8.46 -1.18
CA HIS A 96 -8.62 -7.79 -1.54
C HIS A 96 -8.96 -6.77 -0.44
N PRO A 97 -8.92 -5.46 -0.71
CA PRO A 97 -9.09 -4.43 0.31
C PRO A 97 -10.36 -4.54 1.15
N TYR A 98 -11.46 -5.00 0.57
CA TYR A 98 -12.73 -5.12 1.30
C TYR A 98 -12.85 -6.40 2.15
N LEU A 99 -12.20 -7.48 1.74
CA LEU A 99 -12.46 -8.84 2.25
C LEU A 99 -11.36 -9.33 3.17
N ASP A 100 -10.10 -8.96 2.91
CA ASP A 100 -8.99 -9.39 3.75
C ASP A 100 -8.83 -8.49 4.96
N ARG A 101 -8.61 -9.12 6.12
CA ARG A 101 -8.37 -8.47 7.39
C ARG A 101 -6.91 -8.65 7.75
N VAL A 102 -6.07 -7.74 7.27
CA VAL A 102 -4.62 -7.74 7.55
C VAL A 102 -4.19 -6.57 8.43
N ASP A 103 -5.04 -5.56 8.59
CA ASP A 103 -4.66 -4.30 9.28
C ASP A 103 -4.59 -4.44 10.80
N GLY A 104 -5.19 -5.50 11.36
CA GLY A 104 -5.18 -5.79 12.80
C GLY A 104 -3.89 -6.44 13.31
N ASP A 105 -3.03 -6.95 12.42
CA ASP A 105 -1.79 -7.62 12.78
C ASP A 105 -0.60 -6.93 12.10
N GLN A 106 0.54 -6.87 12.79
CA GLN A 106 1.76 -6.32 12.20
C GLN A 106 2.39 -7.32 11.24
N TRP A 107 2.40 -6.99 9.95
CA TRP A 107 3.03 -7.79 8.91
C TRP A 107 4.10 -7.04 8.11
N LEU A 108 4.14 -5.70 8.18
CA LEU A 108 5.16 -4.89 7.52
C LEU A 108 6.31 -4.55 8.48
N ASP A 109 7.54 -4.83 8.03
CA ASP A 109 8.76 -4.45 8.73
C ASP A 109 9.80 -3.84 7.78
N ALA A 110 10.83 -3.25 8.39
CA ALA A 110 12.00 -2.77 7.68
C ALA A 110 13.27 -2.97 8.51
N ARG A 111 14.41 -2.81 7.84
CA ARG A 111 15.73 -2.77 8.47
C ARG A 111 16.57 -1.63 7.90
N VAL A 112 17.46 -1.09 8.73
CA VAL A 112 18.43 -0.08 8.30
C VAL A 112 19.58 -0.77 7.56
N ILE A 113 19.93 -0.23 6.39
CA ILE A 113 21.12 -0.62 5.64
C ILE A 113 22.13 0.51 5.76
N HIS A 114 23.23 0.23 6.46
CA HIS A 114 24.33 1.17 6.74
C HIS A 114 25.35 1.27 5.58
N GLU A 115 24.85 1.23 4.35
CA GLU A 115 25.62 1.59 3.14
C GLU A 115 25.55 3.11 2.94
N ALA A 116 26.43 3.69 2.12
CA ALA A 116 26.33 5.10 1.74
C ALA A 116 25.64 5.21 0.36
N PRO A 117 24.46 5.86 0.26
CA PRO A 117 23.68 6.50 1.32
C PRO A 117 22.89 5.51 2.19
N LEU A 118 22.68 5.86 3.46
CA LEU A 118 21.87 5.07 4.39
C LEU A 118 20.44 4.96 3.84
N ARG A 119 19.89 3.75 3.88
CA ARG A 119 18.55 3.46 3.36
C ARG A 119 17.81 2.44 4.21
N LEU A 120 16.49 2.43 4.12
CA LEU A 120 15.68 1.35 4.66
C LEU A 120 15.39 0.29 3.59
N ALA A 121 15.35 -0.97 4.01
CA ALA A 121 14.84 -2.08 3.21
C ALA A 121 13.58 -2.65 3.88
N PHE A 122 12.44 -2.54 3.22
CA PHE A 122 11.15 -3.06 3.68
C PHE A 122 10.95 -4.51 3.26
N PHE A 123 10.28 -5.28 4.11
CA PHE A 123 9.94 -6.68 3.89
C PHE A 123 8.69 -7.06 4.68
N VAL A 124 8.15 -8.23 4.37
CA VAL A 124 6.99 -8.79 5.07
C VAL A 124 7.50 -9.75 6.16
N THR A 125 7.01 -9.57 7.38
CA THR A 125 7.17 -10.50 8.50
C THR A 125 5.78 -11.04 8.84
N VAL A 126 5.48 -12.27 8.46
CA VAL A 126 4.14 -12.83 8.67
C VAL A 126 3.91 -13.15 10.17
N PRO A 127 2.77 -12.74 10.76
CA PRO A 127 2.37 -13.16 12.10
C PRO A 127 2.27 -14.70 12.21
N PRO A 128 2.77 -15.33 13.29
CA PRO A 128 2.66 -16.78 13.48
C PRO A 128 1.23 -17.33 13.53
N THR A 129 0.26 -16.45 13.77
CA THR A 129 -1.17 -16.76 13.84
C THR A 129 -1.83 -16.86 12.46
N TRP A 130 -1.17 -16.38 11.40
CA TRP A 130 -1.72 -16.41 10.04
C TRP A 130 -1.56 -17.80 9.41
N GLY A 131 -2.57 -18.24 8.68
CA GLY A 131 -2.47 -19.43 7.85
C GLY A 131 -1.63 -19.19 6.58
N ASP A 132 -1.08 -20.27 6.03
CA ASP A 132 -0.17 -20.24 4.88
C ASP A 132 -0.73 -19.50 3.65
N VAL A 133 -2.04 -19.58 3.45
CA VAL A 133 -2.71 -18.88 2.34
C VAL A 133 -2.61 -17.36 2.50
N LEU A 134 -2.96 -16.81 3.66
CA LEU A 134 -2.89 -15.35 3.88
C LEU A 134 -1.45 -14.85 3.85
N ALA A 135 -0.53 -15.64 4.41
CA ALA A 135 0.91 -15.40 4.35
C ALA A 135 1.41 -15.29 2.90
N ALA A 136 1.05 -16.25 2.04
CA ALA A 136 1.43 -16.24 0.63
C ALA A 136 0.86 -15.02 -0.10
N ARG A 137 -0.41 -14.67 0.18
CA ARG A 137 -1.10 -13.56 -0.48
C ARG A 137 -0.49 -12.20 -0.12
N VAL A 138 -0.12 -11.96 1.15
CA VAL A 138 0.54 -10.70 1.54
C VAL A 138 1.92 -10.56 0.88
N HIS A 139 2.71 -11.65 0.82
CA HIS A 139 3.99 -11.64 0.11
C HIS A 139 3.78 -11.38 -1.39
N HIS A 140 2.79 -12.03 -1.99
CA HIS A 140 2.49 -11.85 -3.41
C HIS A 140 2.07 -10.41 -3.71
N HIS A 141 1.16 -9.85 -2.91
CA HIS A 141 0.70 -8.46 -3.02
C HIS A 141 1.86 -7.48 -2.86
N PHE A 142 2.69 -7.65 -1.82
CA PHE A 142 3.85 -6.80 -1.56
C PHE A 142 4.85 -6.78 -2.73
N ASN A 143 5.11 -7.95 -3.31
CA ASN A 143 6.01 -8.09 -4.46
C ASN A 143 5.40 -7.54 -5.75
N ARG A 144 4.12 -7.85 -6.03
CA ARG A 144 3.44 -7.46 -7.27
C ARG A 144 3.40 -5.95 -7.42
N PHE A 145 3.06 -5.22 -6.36
CA PHE A 145 3.00 -3.75 -6.37
C PHE A 145 4.35 -3.07 -6.09
N GLY A 146 5.44 -3.84 -5.95
CA GLY A 146 6.78 -3.29 -5.74
C GLY A 146 6.90 -2.47 -4.46
N LEU A 147 6.16 -2.85 -3.40
CA LEU A 147 6.00 -2.04 -2.20
C LEU A 147 7.32 -1.81 -1.47
N ALA A 148 8.25 -2.78 -1.51
CA ALA A 148 9.60 -2.61 -0.97
C ALA A 148 10.30 -1.34 -1.51
N LYS A 149 10.28 -1.16 -2.83
CA LYS A 149 10.92 -0.03 -3.51
C LYS A 149 10.14 1.26 -3.27
N LEU A 150 8.81 1.19 -3.32
CA LEU A 150 7.93 2.32 -3.07
C LEU A 150 8.18 2.90 -1.66
N TYR A 151 8.12 2.06 -0.64
CA TYR A 151 8.28 2.45 0.76
C TYR A 151 9.70 2.90 1.07
N ALA A 152 10.72 2.23 0.54
CA ALA A 152 12.11 2.69 0.70
C ALA A 152 12.32 4.10 0.12
N SER A 153 11.71 4.41 -1.03
CA SER A 153 11.80 5.74 -1.64
C SER A 153 11.15 6.81 -0.75
N GLN A 154 9.96 6.53 -0.21
CA GLN A 154 9.26 7.46 0.69
C GLN A 154 10.00 7.62 2.02
N ALA A 155 10.47 6.53 2.64
CA ALA A 155 11.25 6.55 3.87
C ALA A 155 12.52 7.41 3.73
N ASN A 156 13.24 7.28 2.62
CA ASN A 156 14.43 8.09 2.35
C ASN A 156 14.09 9.58 2.22
N ARG A 157 12.93 9.93 1.66
CA ARG A 157 12.45 11.32 1.61
C ARG A 157 12.10 11.83 3.01
N THR A 158 11.39 11.05 3.80
CA THR A 158 11.06 11.38 5.20
C THR A 158 12.33 11.61 6.00
N LEU A 159 13.33 10.72 5.88
CA LEU A 159 14.61 10.85 6.57
C LEU A 159 15.30 12.19 6.27
N ARG A 160 15.38 12.59 4.99
CA ARG A 160 15.93 13.91 4.60
C ARG A 160 15.14 15.07 5.22
N ASN A 161 13.82 14.97 5.27
CA ASN A 161 12.96 16.01 5.81
C ASN A 161 13.08 16.18 7.33
N ILE A 162 13.49 15.13 8.06
CA ILE A 162 13.68 15.19 9.52
C ILE A 162 15.14 15.36 9.95
N GLN A 163 16.09 15.45 9.01
CA GLN A 163 17.52 15.47 9.31
C GLN A 163 17.91 16.55 10.33
N GLN A 164 17.44 17.78 10.15
CA GLN A 164 17.70 18.89 11.10
C GLN A 164 17.14 18.61 12.50
N SER A 165 15.97 17.96 12.58
CA SER A 165 15.40 17.56 13.87
C SER A 165 16.27 16.51 14.55
N LEU A 166 16.70 15.48 13.81
CA LEU A 166 17.58 14.42 14.33
C LEU A 166 18.91 15.00 14.86
N GLU A 167 19.52 15.93 14.13
CA GLU A 167 20.73 16.63 14.58
C GLU A 167 20.50 17.44 15.86
N GLY A 168 19.37 18.15 15.94
CA GLY A 168 18.97 18.90 17.13
C GLY A 168 18.81 17.99 18.36
N GLN A 169 18.11 16.87 18.21
CA GLN A 169 17.94 15.87 19.28
C GLN A 169 19.29 15.27 19.71
N LEU A 170 20.15 14.93 18.75
CA LEU A 170 21.47 14.38 19.02
C LEU A 170 22.36 15.38 19.80
N ARG A 171 22.34 16.67 19.43
CA ARG A 171 23.06 17.72 20.16
C ARG A 171 22.49 17.96 21.56
N ALA A 172 21.18 17.88 21.72
CA ALA A 172 20.50 18.16 22.98
C ALA A 172 20.71 17.06 24.04
N GLY A 173 20.72 15.78 23.64
CA GLY A 173 20.83 14.69 24.60
C GLY A 173 21.25 13.34 24.00
N GLY A 174 22.00 13.37 22.90
CA GLY A 174 22.58 12.18 22.30
C GLY A 174 21.54 11.22 21.73
N GLY A 175 21.96 9.95 21.57
CA GLY A 175 21.12 8.94 20.93
C GLY A 175 19.85 8.58 21.70
N ALA A 176 19.79 8.86 23.01
CA ALA A 176 18.58 8.68 23.80
C ALA A 176 17.46 9.64 23.35
N MET A 177 17.77 10.91 23.12
CA MET A 177 16.79 11.89 22.62
C MET A 177 16.38 11.61 21.17
N VAL A 178 17.32 11.18 20.32
CA VAL A 178 16.99 10.73 18.95
C VAL A 178 16.00 9.57 19.00
N ARG A 179 16.26 8.55 19.82
CA ARG A 179 15.37 7.40 19.97
C ARG A 179 13.99 7.80 20.49
N ALA A 180 13.93 8.64 21.53
CA ALA A 180 12.67 9.09 22.11
C ALA A 180 11.81 9.83 21.07
N TYR A 181 12.40 10.75 20.31
CA TYR A 181 11.73 11.45 19.22
C TYR A 181 11.18 10.49 18.16
N LEU A 182 11.98 9.51 17.72
CA LEU A 182 11.56 8.54 16.71
C LEU A 182 10.45 7.61 17.23
N LEU A 183 10.51 7.17 18.49
CA LEU A 183 9.47 6.34 19.09
C LEU A 183 8.14 7.08 19.22
N ASP A 184 8.16 8.35 19.62
CA ASP A 184 6.96 9.19 19.70
C ASP A 184 6.32 9.39 18.31
N ALA A 185 7.15 9.69 17.30
CA ALA A 185 6.73 9.81 15.92
C ALA A 185 6.16 8.49 15.37
N ALA A 186 6.74 7.35 15.73
CA ALA A 186 6.27 6.02 15.35
C ALA A 186 4.90 5.71 15.99
N ALA A 187 4.76 5.95 17.29
CA ALA A 187 3.54 5.64 18.05
C ALA A 187 2.32 6.37 17.47
N SER A 188 2.47 7.67 17.17
CA SER A 188 1.39 8.46 16.58
C SER A 188 0.91 7.92 15.24
N ARG A 189 1.84 7.45 14.38
CA ARG A 189 1.54 6.96 13.04
C ARG A 189 0.99 5.54 13.04
N LEU A 190 1.59 4.66 13.84
CA LEU A 190 1.16 3.28 13.96
C LEU A 190 -0.21 3.14 14.65
N ALA A 191 -0.64 4.16 15.41
CA ALA A 191 -2.01 4.23 15.93
C ALA A 191 -3.06 4.51 14.84
N VAL A 192 -2.66 5.14 13.73
CA VAL A 192 -3.54 5.41 12.58
C VAL A 192 -3.49 4.26 11.59
N GLU A 193 -2.28 3.85 11.20
CA GLU A 193 -2.06 2.79 10.22
C GLU A 193 -0.99 1.83 10.73
N TYR A 194 -1.44 0.68 11.25
CA TYR A 194 -0.56 -0.25 11.97
C TYR A 194 0.55 -0.84 11.08
N ASN A 195 0.25 -0.99 9.78
CA ASN A 195 1.20 -1.41 8.75
C ASN A 195 1.62 -0.25 7.82
N GLY A 196 1.44 1.00 8.26
CA GLY A 196 1.82 2.19 7.50
C GLY A 196 3.34 2.32 7.40
N TRP A 197 3.84 2.47 6.18
CA TRP A 197 5.29 2.55 5.90
C TRP A 197 6.01 3.64 6.70
N GLU A 198 5.31 4.76 6.98
CA GLU A 198 5.88 5.89 7.71
C GLU A 198 6.10 5.53 9.19
N GLY A 199 5.10 4.95 9.86
CA GLY A 199 5.22 4.47 11.24
C GLY A 199 6.31 3.39 11.38
N VAL A 200 6.35 2.44 10.43
CA VAL A 200 7.39 1.42 10.36
C VAL A 200 8.78 2.04 10.16
N THR A 201 8.91 3.10 9.36
CA THR A 201 10.17 3.85 9.18
C THR A 201 10.69 4.36 10.52
N TYR A 202 9.87 5.11 11.26
CA TYR A 202 10.27 5.68 12.54
C TYR A 202 10.61 4.61 13.59
N ARG A 203 9.79 3.56 13.70
CA ARG A 203 10.05 2.42 14.59
C ARG A 203 11.39 1.74 14.28
N THR A 204 11.65 1.51 12.98
CA THR A 204 12.88 0.86 12.51
C THR A 204 14.12 1.70 12.84
N LEU A 205 14.06 3.00 12.58
CA LEU A 205 15.16 3.92 12.90
C LEU A 205 15.40 4.03 14.42
N ALA A 206 14.33 4.05 15.22
CA ALA A 206 14.42 4.08 16.67
C ALA A 206 15.07 2.82 17.26
N ALA A 207 14.86 1.66 16.62
CA ALA A 207 15.42 0.39 17.06
C ALA A 207 16.91 0.25 16.70
N ASP A 208 17.44 1.03 15.77
CA ASP A 208 18.83 0.94 15.31
C ASP A 208 19.76 1.84 16.14
N ASP A 209 20.65 1.21 16.92
CA ASP A 209 21.60 1.90 17.80
C ASP A 209 22.62 2.77 17.05
N ALA A 210 23.10 2.30 15.90
CA ALA A 210 24.09 3.03 15.12
C ALA A 210 23.47 4.31 14.53
N PHE A 211 22.24 4.21 14.03
CA PHE A 211 21.44 5.34 13.58
C PHE A 211 21.19 6.33 14.71
N CYS A 212 20.70 5.87 15.86
CA CYS A 212 20.47 6.74 17.03
C CYS A 212 21.75 7.46 17.49
N ARG A 213 22.92 6.82 17.36
CA ARG A 213 24.23 7.44 17.67
C ARG A 213 24.79 8.34 16.57
N GLY A 214 24.04 8.62 15.50
CA GLY A 214 24.41 9.59 14.48
C GLY A 214 24.95 9.00 13.18
N ALA A 215 24.70 7.71 12.86
CA ALA A 215 25.10 7.15 11.56
C ALA A 215 24.50 7.90 10.36
N PHE A 216 23.40 8.63 10.55
CA PHE A 216 22.77 9.49 9.53
C PHE A 216 23.54 10.78 9.20
N LEU A 217 24.62 11.09 9.93
CA LEU A 217 25.50 12.24 9.66
C LEU A 217 26.62 11.92 8.66
N ARG A 218 26.78 10.65 8.29
CA ARG A 218 27.90 10.15 7.48
C ARG A 218 27.62 10.23 5.99
#